data_AF-A0A957ZTA5-F1
#
_entry.id   AF-A0A957ZTA5-F1
#
_cell.length_a   1.000
_cell.length_b   1.000
_cell.length_c   1.000
_cell.angle_alpha   90.00
_cell.angle_beta   90.00
_cell.angle_gamma   90.00
#
_symmetry.space_group_name_H-M   'P 1'
#
loop_
_entity.id
_entity.type
_entity.pdbx_description
1 polymer ?
#
loop_
_entity_poly.entity_id
_entity_poly.type
_entity_poly.pdbx_seq_one_letter_code
_entity_poly.pdbx_strand_id
1 'polypeptide(L)'
;MQVNAAVNGNRPTMTQDPDPQVVPKAERRRFSTEYKLRILAEADRCIEQGQIGALLRREGLYSSHLTTWRRQREQGTLGQKRGRKPDPQAAEIKRLEQENERLRVRLARAEHIIDVQKKLAQLLGTSPDETPSNES
;
A
#
# COMPACT_ATOMS: atom_id res chain seq x y z
N MET A 1 -86.10 -3.71 21.45
CA MET A 1 -85.34 -2.75 22.27
C MET A 1 -84.96 -3.45 23.56
N GLN A 2 -83.72 -3.93 23.64
CA GLN A 2 -83.07 -4.69 24.73
C GLN A 2 -81.65 -4.97 24.20
N VAL A 3 -80.51 -4.89 24.88
CA VAL A 3 -80.07 -4.51 26.23
C VAL A 3 -78.52 -4.40 26.18
N ASN A 4 -77.92 -3.85 27.24
CA ASN A 4 -76.52 -3.96 27.70
C ASN A 4 -75.58 -2.85 27.17
N ALA A 5 -75.20 -1.83 27.94
CA ALA A 5 -74.49 -1.78 29.23
C ALA A 5 -73.04 -2.28 29.14
N ALA A 6 -72.09 -1.35 29.32
CA ALA A 6 -70.89 -1.42 30.19
C ALA A 6 -69.69 -0.66 29.59
N VAL A 7 -69.42 0.51 30.17
CA VAL A 7 -68.16 0.88 30.84
C VAL A 7 -66.91 0.07 30.42
N ASN A 8 -65.85 0.73 29.92
CA ASN A 8 -64.74 1.24 30.73
C ASN A 8 -63.48 1.52 29.90
N GLY A 9 -62.74 2.54 30.33
CA GLY A 9 -61.28 2.44 30.41
C GLY A 9 -60.47 2.87 29.20
N ASN A 10 -60.28 4.19 29.09
CA ASN A 10 -59.16 4.81 28.40
C ASN A 10 -57.84 4.18 28.89
N ARG A 11 -57.09 3.49 28.02
CA ARG A 11 -55.67 3.17 28.22
C ARG A 11 -54.88 3.73 27.04
N PRO A 12 -53.95 4.66 27.25
CA PRO A 12 -53.02 5.04 26.20
C PRO A 12 -52.11 3.83 25.90
N THR A 13 -52.16 3.34 24.67
CA THR A 13 -51.23 2.34 24.16
C THR A 13 -49.83 2.93 24.21
N MET A 14 -48.96 2.39 25.07
CA MET A 14 -47.54 2.67 25.03
C MET A 14 -47.01 2.26 23.65
N THR A 15 -46.69 3.25 22.82
CA THR A 15 -45.90 3.07 21.61
C THR A 15 -44.56 2.49 22.04
N GLN A 16 -44.36 1.19 21.85
CA GLN A 16 -43.04 0.59 21.97
C GLN A 16 -42.20 1.15 20.83
N ASP A 17 -41.20 1.96 21.16
CA ASP A 17 -40.16 2.36 20.22
C ASP A 17 -39.52 1.09 19.62
N PRO A 18 -39.41 0.98 18.29
CA PRO A 18 -38.78 -0.18 17.69
C PRO A 18 -37.30 -0.21 18.08
N ASP A 19 -36.87 -1.34 18.63
CA ASP A 19 -35.49 -1.63 19.01
C ASP A 19 -34.51 -1.31 17.85
N PRO A 20 -33.57 -0.37 18.02
CA PRO A 20 -32.71 0.13 16.93
C PRO A 20 -31.53 -0.80 16.66
N GLN A 21 -31.74 -2.11 16.67
CA GLN A 21 -30.69 -3.06 16.32
C GLN A 21 -30.39 -2.99 14.81
N VAL A 22 -29.44 -2.12 14.46
CA VAL A 22 -28.86 -2.05 13.12
C VAL A 22 -28.05 -3.33 12.91
N VAL A 23 -28.57 -4.21 12.06
CA VAL A 23 -27.90 -5.44 11.59
C VAL A 23 -26.46 -5.09 11.14
N PRO A 24 -25.44 -5.91 11.50
CA PRO A 24 -24.05 -5.62 11.17
C PRO A 24 -23.89 -5.32 9.68
N LYS A 25 -23.14 -4.24 9.41
CA LYS A 25 -22.87 -3.66 8.09
C LYS A 25 -22.51 -4.74 7.07
N ALA A 26 -23.25 -4.77 5.94
CA ALA A 26 -23.04 -5.73 4.87
C ALA A 26 -21.56 -5.84 4.47
N GLU A 27 -21.00 -7.05 4.53
CA GLU A 27 -19.64 -7.29 4.10
C GLU A 27 -19.51 -7.04 2.60
N ARG A 28 -18.55 -6.19 2.23
CA ARG A 28 -18.27 -5.91 0.82
C ARG A 28 -17.65 -7.16 0.18
N ARG A 29 -18.30 -7.67 -0.87
CA ARG A 29 -17.82 -8.80 -1.68
C ARG A 29 -16.38 -8.58 -2.14
N ARG A 30 -15.51 -9.55 -1.89
CA ARG A 30 -14.11 -9.57 -2.37
C ARG A 30 -13.95 -10.65 -3.44
N PHE A 31 -13.28 -10.30 -4.53
CA PHE A 31 -12.98 -11.24 -5.62
C PHE A 31 -11.54 -11.77 -5.47
N SER A 32 -11.40 -13.08 -5.27
CA SER A 32 -10.09 -13.75 -5.27
C SER A 32 -9.44 -13.65 -6.66
N THR A 33 -8.12 -13.78 -6.72
CA THR A 33 -7.39 -13.78 -8.00
C THR A 33 -7.83 -14.92 -8.91
N GLU A 34 -8.01 -16.11 -8.33
CA GLU A 34 -8.52 -17.30 -9.03
C GLU A 34 -9.91 -17.05 -9.62
N TYR A 35 -10.83 -16.45 -8.86
CA TYR A 35 -12.15 -16.10 -9.36
C TYR A 35 -12.06 -15.17 -10.57
N LYS A 36 -11.23 -14.13 -10.50
CA LYS A 36 -11.05 -13.20 -11.62
C LYS A 36 -10.50 -13.91 -12.86
N LEU A 37 -9.52 -14.81 -12.70
CA LEU A 37 -8.96 -15.59 -13.79
C LEU A 37 -9.99 -16.52 -14.44
N ARG A 38 -10.79 -17.23 -13.64
CA ARG A 38 -11.90 -18.07 -14.15
C ARG A 38 -12.86 -17.26 -15.00
N ILE A 39 -13.30 -16.09 -14.49
CA ILE A 39 -14.22 -15.22 -15.21
C ILE A 39 -13.61 -14.67 -16.49
N LEU A 40 -12.34 -14.26 -16.47
CA LEU A 40 -11.66 -13.80 -17.67
C LEU A 40 -11.57 -14.92 -18.72
N ALA A 41 -11.23 -16.14 -18.31
CA ALA A 41 -11.16 -17.29 -19.22
C ALA A 41 -12.54 -17.64 -19.81
N GLU A 42 -13.61 -17.53 -19.03
CA GLU A 42 -14.98 -17.74 -19.53
C GLU A 42 -15.43 -16.62 -20.46
N ALA A 43 -15.11 -15.37 -20.13
CA ALA A 43 -15.38 -14.22 -20.99
C ALA A 43 -14.60 -14.28 -22.32
N ASP A 44 -13.39 -14.84 -22.32
CA ASP A 44 -12.58 -15.05 -23.51
C ASP A 44 -13.14 -16.17 -24.42
N ARG A 45 -13.95 -17.09 -23.86
CA ARG A 45 -14.67 -18.13 -24.63
C ARG A 45 -16.02 -17.67 -25.18
N CYS A 46 -16.53 -16.51 -24.77
CA CYS A 46 -17.78 -15.97 -25.28
C CYS A 46 -17.56 -15.40 -26.69
N ILE A 47 -18.17 -16.00 -27.70
CA ILE A 47 -18.02 -15.61 -29.12
C ILE A 47 -19.32 -14.97 -29.64
N GLU A 48 -20.48 -15.44 -29.17
CA GLU A 48 -21.77 -14.95 -29.66
C GLU A 48 -22.21 -13.67 -28.93
N GLN A 49 -23.03 -12.87 -29.61
CA GLN A 49 -23.60 -11.67 -29.03
C GLN A 49 -24.47 -12.01 -27.82
N GLY A 50 -24.30 -11.25 -26.73
CA GLY A 50 -25.09 -11.43 -25.51
C GLY A 50 -24.55 -12.47 -24.52
N GLN A 51 -23.65 -13.37 -24.92
CA GLN A 51 -23.05 -14.37 -24.00
C GLN A 51 -22.28 -13.70 -22.85
N ILE A 52 -21.49 -12.66 -23.15
CA ILE A 52 -20.80 -11.86 -22.13
C ILE A 52 -21.80 -11.22 -21.16
N GLY A 53 -22.91 -10.68 -21.67
CA GLY A 53 -23.95 -10.08 -20.85
C GLY A 53 -24.65 -11.10 -19.94
N ALA A 54 -24.89 -12.31 -20.43
CA ALA A 54 -25.44 -13.41 -19.65
C ALA A 54 -24.49 -13.84 -18.53
N LEU A 55 -23.19 -13.99 -18.84
CA LEU A 55 -22.14 -14.29 -17.86
C LEU A 55 -22.08 -13.22 -16.75
N LEU A 56 -22.07 -11.94 -17.13
CA LEU A 56 -22.03 -10.83 -16.18
C LEU A 56 -23.23 -10.83 -15.23
N ARG A 57 -24.45 -11.06 -15.74
CA ARG A 57 -25.65 -11.16 -14.91
C ARG A 57 -25.60 -12.37 -13.96
N ARG A 58 -25.18 -13.53 -14.45
CA ARG A 58 -25.04 -14.76 -13.64
C ARG A 58 -24.09 -14.57 -12.48
N GLU A 59 -22.98 -13.86 -12.71
CA GLU A 59 -21.91 -13.69 -11.72
C GLU A 59 -22.10 -12.40 -10.87
N GLY A 60 -23.11 -11.58 -11.17
CA GLY A 60 -23.37 -10.29 -10.52
C GLY A 60 -22.26 -9.28 -10.75
N LEU A 61 -21.69 -9.25 -11.96
CA LEU A 61 -20.56 -8.42 -12.35
C LEU A 61 -21.00 -7.32 -13.32
N TYR A 62 -20.34 -6.16 -13.19
CA TYR A 62 -20.44 -5.07 -14.16
C TYR A 62 -19.33 -5.14 -15.20
N SER A 63 -19.55 -4.59 -16.40
CA SER A 63 -18.57 -4.57 -17.50
C SER A 63 -17.22 -3.94 -17.10
N SER A 64 -17.25 -2.94 -16.22
CA SER A 64 -16.03 -2.30 -15.68
C SER A 64 -15.10 -3.27 -14.96
N HIS A 65 -15.62 -4.34 -14.36
CA HIS A 65 -14.80 -5.38 -13.74
C HIS A 65 -13.96 -6.10 -14.79
N LEU A 66 -14.56 -6.52 -15.91
CA LEU A 66 -13.84 -7.18 -16.99
C LEU A 66 -12.76 -6.28 -17.58
N THR A 67 -13.09 -5.03 -17.89
CA THR A 67 -12.11 -4.06 -18.41
C THR A 67 -10.94 -3.88 -17.44
N THR A 68 -11.24 -3.73 -16.15
CA THR A 68 -10.21 -3.57 -15.11
C THR A 68 -9.34 -4.82 -14.98
N TRP A 69 -9.93 -6.00 -14.96
CA TRP A 69 -9.20 -7.25 -14.78
C TRP A 69 -8.39 -7.64 -16.02
N ARG A 70 -8.87 -7.34 -17.24
CA ARG A 70 -8.08 -7.52 -18.48
C ARG A 70 -6.82 -6.66 -18.45
N ARG A 71 -6.96 -5.37 -18.13
CA ARG A 71 -5.80 -4.47 -17.99
C ARG A 71 -4.84 -4.94 -16.90
N GLN A 72 -5.35 -5.40 -15.75
CA GLN A 72 -4.51 -5.95 -14.68
C GLN A 72 -3.78 -7.24 -15.12
N ARG A 73 -4.42 -8.10 -15.93
CA ARG A 73 -3.80 -9.30 -16.50
C ARG A 73 -2.68 -8.95 -17.46
N GLU A 74 -2.92 -8.02 -18.38
CA GLU A 74 -1.93 -7.53 -19.35
C GLU A 74 -0.71 -6.90 -18.67
N GLN A 75 -0.93 -6.20 -17.55
CA GLN A 75 0.14 -5.58 -16.76
C GLN A 75 0.83 -6.54 -15.78
N GLY A 76 0.39 -7.81 -15.69
CA GLY A 76 0.90 -8.77 -14.71
C GLY A 76 0.59 -8.41 -13.24
N THR A 77 -0.35 -7.49 -13.00
CA THR A 77 -0.72 -6.98 -11.67
C THR A 77 -2.00 -7.61 -11.11
N LEU A 78 -2.65 -8.52 -11.84
CA LEU A 78 -3.87 -9.17 -11.39
C LEU A 78 -3.61 -9.99 -10.12
N GLY A 79 -4.22 -9.58 -9.01
CA GLY A 79 -4.03 -10.24 -7.72
C GLY A 79 -2.85 -9.71 -6.89
N GLN A 80 -2.05 -8.80 -7.44
CA GLN A 80 -1.05 -8.08 -6.65
C GLN A 80 -1.78 -7.16 -5.67
N LYS A 81 -1.44 -7.29 -4.38
CA LYS A 81 -1.82 -6.27 -3.41
C LYS A 81 -1.14 -4.98 -3.86
N ARG A 82 -1.88 -3.88 -3.97
CA ARG A 82 -1.28 -2.55 -4.17
C ARG A 82 -0.34 -2.30 -2.99
N GLY A 83 0.93 -2.62 -3.17
CA GLY A 83 1.98 -2.35 -2.20
C GLY A 83 2.40 -0.89 -2.25
N ARG A 84 3.20 -0.47 -1.27
CA ARG A 84 3.91 0.82 -1.33
C ARG A 84 4.66 0.86 -2.67
N LYS A 85 4.43 1.91 -3.46
CA LYS A 85 5.21 2.13 -4.69
C LYS A 85 6.70 2.04 -4.31
N PRO A 86 7.54 1.32 -5.08
CA PRO A 86 8.98 1.33 -4.86
C PRO A 86 9.43 2.79 -4.77
N ASP A 87 10.13 3.13 -3.69
CA ASP A 87 10.66 4.48 -3.52
C ASP A 87 11.73 4.69 -4.60
N PRO A 88 11.54 5.63 -5.54
CA PRO A 88 12.50 5.86 -6.62
C PRO A 88 13.87 6.28 -6.08
N GLN A 89 13.94 6.80 -4.85
CA GLN A 89 15.18 7.27 -4.23
C GLN A 89 15.91 6.18 -3.42
N ALA A 90 15.29 5.02 -3.17
CA ALA A 90 15.90 3.98 -2.33
C ALA A 90 17.23 3.45 -2.90
N ALA A 91 17.35 3.36 -4.22
CA ALA A 91 18.59 2.95 -4.87
C ALA A 91 19.70 4.00 -4.69
N GLU A 92 19.35 5.28 -4.81
CA GLU A 92 20.31 6.38 -4.66
C GLU A 92 20.73 6.56 -3.20
N ILE A 93 19.80 6.42 -2.25
CA ILE A 93 20.10 6.43 -0.81
C ILE A 93 21.13 5.34 -0.48
N LYS A 94 20.90 4.10 -0.94
CA LYS A 94 21.83 2.99 -0.70
C LYS A 94 23.21 3.25 -1.30
N ARG A 95 23.27 3.84 -2.50
CA ARG A 95 24.53 4.21 -3.16
C ARG A 95 25.26 5.29 -2.35
N LEU A 96 24.55 6.34 -1.93
CA LEU A 96 25.11 7.43 -1.14
C LEU A 96 25.60 6.94 0.22
N GLU A 97 24.88 6.03 0.88
CA GLU A 97 25.31 5.40 2.14
C GLU A 97 26.63 4.63 1.97
N GLN A 98 26.76 3.84 0.91
CA GLN A 98 27.99 3.10 0.61
C GLN A 98 29.18 4.03 0.35
N GLU A 99 28.96 5.11 -0.42
CA GLU A 99 30.03 6.08 -0.69
C GLU A 99 30.40 6.86 0.57
N ASN A 100 29.42 7.23 1.40
CA ASN A 100 29.68 7.90 2.67
C ASN A 100 30.55 7.04 3.59
N GLU A 101 30.24 5.75 3.70
CA GLU A 101 31.02 4.81 4.51
C GLU A 101 32.46 4.67 3.98
N ARG A 102 32.61 4.53 2.66
CA ARG A 102 33.93 4.48 2.02
C ARG A 102 34.75 5.74 2.29
N LEU A 103 34.12 6.91 2.19
CA LEU A 103 34.77 8.20 2.43
C LEU A 103 35.17 8.35 3.90
N ARG A 104 34.34 7.91 4.85
CA ARG A 104 34.66 7.90 6.28
C ARG A 104 35.89 7.05 6.58
N VAL A 105 35.97 5.85 6.01
CA VAL A 105 37.15 4.97 6.17
C VAL A 105 38.42 5.63 5.62
N ARG A 106 38.33 6.29 4.46
CA ARG A 106 39.47 7.01 3.87
C ARG A 106 39.91 8.19 4.73
N LEU A 107 38.94 8.93 5.26
CA LEU A 107 39.18 10.08 6.13
C LEU A 107 39.85 9.64 7.43
N ALA A 108 39.35 8.61 8.09
CA ALA A 108 39.96 8.04 9.30
C ALA A 108 41.42 7.59 9.07
N ARG A 109 41.72 7.00 7.90
CA ARG A 109 43.10 6.64 7.53
C ARG A 109 43.98 7.89 7.38
N ALA A 110 43.48 8.93 6.72
CA ALA A 110 44.23 10.17 6.52
C ALA A 110 44.50 10.89 7.85
N GLU A 111 43.51 10.98 8.73
CA GLU A 111 43.65 11.51 10.09
C GLU A 111 44.72 10.74 10.87
N HIS A 112 44.71 9.41 10.80
CA HIS A 112 45.72 8.60 11.45
C HIS A 112 47.14 8.87 10.93
N ILE A 113 47.31 9.07 9.62
CA ILE A 113 48.60 9.44 9.03
C ILE A 113 49.05 10.80 9.55
N ILE A 114 48.16 11.79 9.57
CA ILE A 114 48.45 13.14 10.08
C ILE A 114 48.88 13.06 11.56
N ASP A 115 48.21 12.26 12.37
CA ASP A 115 48.56 12.08 13.78
C ASP A 115 49.93 11.45 13.97
N VAL A 116 50.28 10.44 13.16
CA VAL A 116 51.62 9.83 13.19
C VAL A 116 52.68 10.86 12.76
N GLN A 117 52.43 11.61 11.69
CA GLN A 117 53.34 12.67 11.22
C GLN A 117 53.57 13.73 12.31
N LYS A 118 52.52 14.21 12.97
CA LYS A 118 52.63 15.18 14.08
C LYS A 118 53.44 14.62 15.25
N LYS A 119 53.22 13.37 15.65
CA LYS A 119 53.97 12.73 16.75
C LYS A 119 55.45 12.55 16.40
N LEU A 120 55.76 12.13 15.17
CA LEU A 120 57.15 12.00 14.71
C LEU A 120 57.86 13.36 14.68
N ALA A 121 57.20 14.38 14.15
CA ALA A 121 57.72 15.75 14.11
C ALA A 121 58.02 16.30 15.51
N GLN A 122 57.13 16.06 16.49
CA GLN A 122 57.36 16.40 17.90
C GLN A 122 58.56 15.66 18.50
N LEU A 123 58.70 14.36 18.23
CA LEU A 123 59.83 13.55 18.73
C LEU A 123 61.17 13.96 18.12
N LEU A 124 61.18 14.37 16.85
CA LEU A 124 62.39 14.74 16.11
C LEU A 124 62.73 16.23 16.21
N GLY A 125 61.89 17.05 16.85
CA GLY A 125 62.10 18.50 17.00
C GLY A 125 61.99 19.29 15.69
N THR A 126 61.55 18.65 14.60
CA THR A 126 61.32 19.29 13.31
C THR A 126 59.88 19.78 13.28
N SER A 127 59.63 21.08 13.35
CA SER A 127 58.27 21.61 13.22
C SER A 127 57.71 21.24 11.84
N PRO A 128 56.54 20.59 11.71
CA PRO A 128 55.87 20.43 10.44
C PRO A 128 55.09 21.72 10.16
N ASP A 129 55.81 22.82 10.00
CA ASP A 129 55.24 24.11 9.65
C ASP A 129 55.79 24.46 8.27
N GLU A 130 55.10 23.95 7.26
CA GLU A 130 55.07 24.50 5.90
C GLU A 130 54.02 23.70 5.13
N THR A 131 52.78 24.17 5.20
CA THR A 131 51.82 23.93 4.12
C THR A 131 52.41 24.57 2.86
N PRO A 132 52.67 23.85 1.76
CA PRO A 132 52.87 24.52 0.49
C PRO A 132 51.55 25.22 0.16
N SER A 133 51.56 26.55 0.22
CA SER A 133 50.53 27.42 -0.33
C SER A 133 50.26 26.95 -1.75
N ASN A 134 49.11 26.31 -1.97
CA ASN A 134 48.68 25.98 -3.31
C ASN A 134 48.12 27.26 -3.94
N GLU A 135 49.02 28.06 -4.47
CA GLU A 135 48.72 29.15 -5.38
C GLU A 135 48.50 28.55 -6.77
N SER A 136 47.25 28.53 -7.25
CA SER A 136 46.76 28.61 -8.64
C SER A 136 45.35 28.02 -8.76
#